data_AF-A0A2K8MFD2-F1
#
_entry.id   AF-A0A2K8MFD2-F1
#
_cell.length_a   1.000
_cell.length_b   1.000
_cell.length_c   1.000
_cell.angle_alpha   90.00
_cell.angle_beta   90.00
_cell.angle_gamma   90.00
#
_symmetry.space_group_name_H-M   'P 1'
#
loop_
_entity.id
_entity.type
_entity.pdbx_description
1 polymer ?
#
loop_
_entity_poly.entity_id
_entity_poly.type
_entity_poly.pdbx_seq_one_letter_code
_entity_poly.pdbx_strand_id
1 'polypeptide(L)'
;MSGEGRLTGEGAAGAGTWTARQWELLKTLEMVADELNATMAQVAIDWVATRPGIASAIVGAGSAQQLDATMRALDFTLLADLRDALDRGSEVLPAGPCRMFTLDCQSWLVDSGAKAGDKPEGNRPAVRNWVAATQA
;
A
#
# COMPACT_ATOMS: atom_id res chain seq x y z
N MET A 1 -1.59 8.87 -24.84
CA MET A 1 -0.68 7.72 -24.64
C MET A 1 0.58 7.77 -25.54
N SER A 2 1.36 8.85 -25.58
CA SER A 2 2.64 8.88 -26.32
C SER A 2 3.73 9.53 -25.47
N GLY A 3 4.19 8.79 -24.47
CA GLY A 3 5.42 9.09 -23.75
C GLY A 3 6.32 7.86 -23.83
N GLU A 4 7.50 8.01 -24.41
CA GLU A 4 8.54 6.98 -24.45
C GLU A 4 9.02 6.75 -23.00
N GLY A 5 8.38 5.81 -22.31
CA GLY A 5 8.58 5.56 -20.89
C GLY A 5 9.34 4.28 -20.65
N ARG A 6 9.88 4.08 -19.44
CA ARG A 6 10.55 2.82 -19.07
C ARG A 6 9.64 1.58 -19.10
N LEU A 7 8.34 1.77 -19.38
CA LEU A 7 7.34 0.72 -19.54
C LEU A 7 7.27 0.17 -20.97
N THR A 8 7.84 0.87 -21.96
CA THR A 8 7.78 0.48 -23.38
C THR A 8 9.08 -0.12 -23.91
N GLY A 9 10.18 -0.08 -23.14
CA GLY A 9 11.51 -0.55 -23.59
C GLY A 9 11.84 -2.01 -23.28
N GLU A 10 12.71 -2.60 -24.10
CA GLU A 10 13.37 -3.90 -23.92
C GLU A 10 14.28 -3.88 -22.67
N GLY A 11 13.66 -3.95 -21.48
CA GLY A 11 14.35 -3.72 -20.20
C GLY A 11 13.46 -3.13 -19.10
N ALA A 12 12.15 -2.99 -19.35
CA ALA A 12 11.16 -2.74 -18.31
C ALA A 12 11.42 -3.73 -17.15
N ALA A 13 11.68 -3.19 -15.96
CA ALA A 13 12.10 -3.98 -14.81
C ALA A 13 11.06 -5.08 -14.53
N GLY A 14 11.43 -6.32 -14.83
CA GLY A 14 10.58 -7.50 -14.73
C GLY A 14 10.10 -8.00 -16.09
N ALA A 15 10.82 -8.98 -16.66
CA ALA A 15 10.30 -9.87 -17.69
C ALA A 15 9.20 -10.77 -17.08
N GLY A 16 8.08 -10.13 -16.75
CA GLY A 16 6.86 -10.71 -16.20
C GLY A 16 5.73 -9.80 -16.62
N THR A 17 4.90 -10.29 -17.54
CA THR A 17 3.76 -9.58 -18.12
C THR A 17 2.94 -8.91 -17.03
N TRP A 18 2.67 -7.61 -17.21
CA TRP A 18 1.79 -6.86 -16.33
C TRP A 18 0.45 -7.61 -16.15
N THR A 19 0.04 -7.78 -14.91
CA THR A 19 -1.24 -8.38 -14.54
C THR A 19 -2.40 -7.46 -14.92
N ALA A 20 -3.59 -8.02 -15.17
CA ALA A 20 -4.80 -7.24 -15.43
C ALA A 20 -5.06 -6.17 -14.35
N ARG A 21 -4.79 -6.51 -13.08
CA ARG A 21 -4.90 -5.57 -11.95
C ARG A 21 -3.97 -4.37 -12.09
N GLN A 22 -2.71 -4.58 -12.49
CA GLN A 22 -1.77 -3.47 -12.69
C GLN A 22 -2.22 -2.54 -13.81
N TRP A 23 -2.82 -3.09 -14.88
CA TRP A 23 -3.43 -2.29 -15.93
C TRP A 23 -4.64 -1.48 -15.47
N GLU A 24 -5.53 -2.07 -14.65
CA GLU A 24 -6.67 -1.33 -14.09
C GLU A 24 -6.23 -0.23 -13.12
N LEU A 25 -5.19 -0.48 -12.30
CA LEU A 25 -4.59 0.55 -11.47
C LEU A 25 -3.99 1.68 -12.32
N LEU A 26 -3.33 1.36 -13.44
CA LEU A 26 -2.77 2.36 -14.34
C LEU A 26 -3.86 3.26 -14.95
N LYS A 27 -4.99 2.67 -15.38
CA LYS A 27 -6.15 3.45 -15.86
C LYS A 27 -6.74 4.35 -14.78
N THR A 28 -6.85 3.85 -13.55
CA THR A 28 -7.32 4.64 -12.41
C THR A 28 -6.40 5.82 -12.16
N LEU A 29 -5.08 5.60 -12.22
CA LEU A 29 -4.07 6.65 -12.07
C LEU A 29 -4.10 7.67 -13.21
N GLU A 30 -4.35 7.24 -14.45
CA GLU A 30 -4.48 8.13 -15.61
C GLU A 30 -5.70 9.04 -15.46
N MET A 31 -6.85 8.49 -15.10
CA MET A 31 -8.07 9.25 -14.82
C MET A 31 -7.87 10.31 -13.73
N VAL A 32 -7.23 9.94 -12.61
CA VAL A 32 -6.96 10.88 -11.51
C VAL A 32 -5.98 11.99 -11.94
N ALA A 33 -4.98 11.63 -12.75
CA ALA A 33 -4.01 12.59 -13.28
C ALA A 33 -4.67 13.61 -14.22
N ASP A 34 -5.56 13.15 -15.09
CA ASP A 34 -6.33 14.02 -16.00
C ASP A 34 -7.24 14.99 -15.21
N GLU A 35 -7.90 14.52 -14.15
CA GLU A 35 -8.78 15.35 -13.33
C GLU A 35 -8.03 16.45 -12.57
N LEU A 36 -6.80 16.17 -12.14
CA LEU A 36 -5.93 17.12 -11.44
C LEU A 36 -5.05 17.95 -12.38
N ASN A 37 -5.12 17.71 -13.70
CA ASN A 37 -4.21 18.30 -14.70
C ASN A 37 -2.73 18.13 -14.30
N ALA A 38 -2.40 16.96 -13.75
CA ALA A 38 -1.09 16.58 -13.25
C ALA A 38 -0.55 15.38 -14.02
N THR A 39 0.74 15.09 -13.89
CA THR A 39 1.29 13.85 -14.45
C THR A 39 1.00 12.66 -13.53
N MET A 40 0.85 11.46 -14.09
CA MET A 40 0.68 10.22 -13.29
C MET A 40 1.79 10.02 -12.26
N ALA A 41 3.03 10.44 -12.58
CA ALA A 41 4.15 10.39 -11.65
C ALA A 41 3.97 11.33 -10.46
N GLN A 42 3.51 12.57 -10.71
CA GLN A 42 3.22 13.52 -9.65
C GLN A 42 2.10 13.02 -8.75
N VAL A 43 1.02 12.48 -9.32
CA VAL A 43 -0.09 11.90 -8.54
C VAL A 43 0.39 10.75 -7.65
N ALA A 44 1.21 9.84 -8.19
CA ALA A 44 1.77 8.74 -7.41
C ALA A 44 2.66 9.22 -6.26
N ILE A 45 3.45 10.28 -6.48
CA ILE A 45 4.32 10.86 -5.46
C ILE A 45 3.50 11.54 -4.37
N ASP A 46 2.50 12.36 -4.73
CA ASP A 46 1.59 12.99 -3.76
C ASP A 46 0.86 11.92 -2.93
N TRP A 47 0.35 10.87 -3.58
CA TRP A 47 -0.32 9.76 -2.91
C TRP A 47 0.57 9.07 -1.88
N VAL A 48 1.84 8.79 -2.19
CA VAL A 48 2.79 8.22 -1.23
C VAL A 48 3.13 9.22 -0.12
N ALA A 49 3.42 10.47 -0.47
CA ALA A 49 3.89 11.49 0.48
C ALA A 49 2.84 11.85 1.53
N THR A 50 1.55 11.74 1.18
CA THR A 50 0.43 12.09 2.06
C THR A 50 -0.19 10.88 2.77
N ARG A 51 0.46 9.70 2.72
CA ARG A 51 -0.06 8.48 3.36
C ARG A 51 0.18 8.41 4.86
N PRO A 52 -0.82 8.00 5.66
CA PRO A 52 -0.61 7.72 7.08
C PRO A 52 0.52 6.71 7.28
N GLY A 53 1.45 7.03 8.19
CA GLY A 53 2.60 6.18 8.49
C GLY A 53 3.82 6.40 7.57
N ILE A 54 3.71 7.24 6.54
CA ILE A 54 4.86 7.65 5.71
C ILE A 54 5.41 8.98 6.26
N ALA A 55 6.67 8.97 6.69
CA ALA A 55 7.34 10.17 7.19
C ALA A 55 8.00 10.99 6.06
N SER A 56 8.49 10.32 5.02
CA SER A 56 9.15 10.96 3.88
C SER A 56 9.11 10.05 2.66
N ALA A 57 8.89 10.64 1.48
CA ALA A 57 8.98 9.97 0.19
C ALA A 57 10.38 10.21 -0.39
N ILE A 58 11.13 9.13 -0.66
CA ILE A 58 12.44 9.20 -1.31
C ILE A 58 12.25 9.17 -2.82
N VAL A 59 12.75 10.19 -3.51
CA VAL A 59 12.64 10.35 -4.97
C VAL A 59 14.02 10.45 -5.61
N GLY A 60 14.26 9.62 -6.63
CA GLY A 60 15.47 9.66 -7.43
C GLY A 60 15.27 10.55 -8.67
N ALA A 61 16.19 11.49 -8.89
CA ALA A 61 16.19 12.35 -10.07
C ALA A 61 17.57 12.30 -10.75
N GLY A 62 17.58 12.09 -12.08
CA GLY A 62 18.82 12.08 -12.88
C GLY A 62 19.27 13.48 -13.32
N SER A 63 18.43 14.50 -13.14
CA SER A 63 18.69 15.89 -13.48
C SER A 63 17.91 16.84 -12.57
N ALA A 64 18.32 18.11 -12.50
CA ALA A 64 17.61 19.13 -11.73
C ALA A 64 16.18 19.33 -12.23
N GLN A 65 15.97 19.31 -13.55
CA GLN A 65 14.65 19.46 -14.15
C GLN A 65 13.69 18.33 -13.76
N GLN A 66 14.19 17.10 -13.63
CA GLN A 66 13.39 15.96 -13.16
C GLN A 66 13.03 16.10 -11.68
N LEU A 67 13.94 16.62 -10.86
CA LEU A 67 13.67 16.93 -9.46
C LEU A 67 12.59 18.02 -9.34
N ASP A 68 12.72 19.11 -10.10
CA ASP A 68 11.71 20.18 -10.11
C ASP A 68 10.33 19.67 -10.54
N ALA A 69 10.27 18.82 -11.57
CA ALA A 69 9.02 18.20 -12.01
C ALA A 69 8.41 17.29 -10.93
N THR A 70 9.25 16.62 -10.15
CA THR A 70 8.84 15.78 -9.01
C THR A 70 8.31 16.63 -7.85
N MET A 71 8.97 17.74 -7.51
CA MET A 71 8.54 18.62 -6.42
C MET A 71 7.17 19.24 -6.66
N ARG A 72 6.77 19.47 -7.91
CA ARG A 72 5.42 19.91 -8.28
C ARG A 72 4.30 18.95 -7.86
N ALA A 73 4.62 17.71 -7.47
CA ALA A 73 3.66 16.81 -6.84
C ALA A 73 3.08 17.38 -5.54
N LEU A 74 3.81 18.28 -4.87
CA LEU A 74 3.40 18.90 -3.60
C LEU A 74 2.53 20.15 -3.81
N ASP A 75 2.32 20.60 -5.05
CA ASP A 75 1.60 21.83 -5.37
C ASP A 75 0.08 21.61 -5.47
N PHE A 76 -0.40 20.37 -5.36
CA PHE A 76 -1.82 20.03 -5.34
C PHE A 76 -2.14 19.09 -4.18
N THR A 77 -3.42 18.79 -4.00
CA THR A 77 -3.89 17.86 -2.96
C THR A 77 -4.86 16.88 -3.59
N LEU A 78 -4.61 15.59 -3.41
CA LEU A 78 -5.58 14.54 -3.77
C LEU A 78 -6.86 14.68 -2.94
N LEU A 79 -7.97 14.95 -3.63
CA LEU A 79 -9.31 14.92 -3.04
C LEU A 79 -9.62 13.52 -2.50
N ALA A 80 -10.43 13.44 -1.44
CA ALA A 80 -10.73 12.19 -0.74
C ALA A 80 -11.23 11.08 -1.68
N ASP A 81 -12.12 11.40 -2.62
CA ASP A 81 -12.69 10.42 -3.54
C ASP A 81 -11.65 9.84 -4.52
N LEU A 82 -10.75 10.69 -5.03
CA LEU A 82 -9.66 10.29 -5.93
C LEU A 82 -8.62 9.45 -5.20
N ARG A 83 -8.33 9.83 -3.96
CA ARG A 83 -7.44 9.08 -3.08
C ARG A 83 -7.99 7.70 -2.78
N ASP A 84 -9.28 7.59 -2.42
CA ASP A 84 -9.95 6.33 -2.14
C ASP A 84 -9.95 5.40 -3.37
N ALA A 85 -10.09 5.95 -4.58
CA ALA A 85 -9.97 5.19 -5.81
C ALA A 85 -8.55 4.58 -5.98
N LEU A 86 -7.51 5.36 -5.73
CA LEU A 86 -6.12 4.88 -5.75
C LEU A 86 -5.83 3.88 -4.64
N ASP A 87 -6.33 4.10 -3.43
CA ASP A 87 -6.14 3.18 -2.31
C ASP A 87 -6.79 1.81 -2.60
N ARG A 88 -8.03 1.78 -3.09
CA ARG A 88 -8.69 0.53 -3.51
C ARG A 88 -7.97 -0.17 -4.67
N GLY A 89 -7.57 0.59 -5.69
CA GLY A 89 -6.87 0.02 -6.84
C GLY A 89 -5.49 -0.54 -6.48
N SER A 90 -4.83 0.03 -5.47
CA SER A 90 -3.48 -0.34 -5.05
C SER A 90 -3.43 -1.36 -3.91
N GLU A 91 -4.57 -1.74 -3.32
CA GLU A 91 -4.64 -2.70 -2.22
C GLU A 91 -4.08 -4.08 -2.63
N VAL A 92 -2.97 -4.49 -2.01
CA VAL A 92 -2.31 -5.79 -2.24
C VAL A 92 -2.35 -6.59 -0.95
N LEU A 93 -2.81 -7.84 -1.03
CA LEU A 93 -2.69 -8.78 0.07
C LEU A 93 -1.21 -8.99 0.43
N PRO A 94 -0.81 -8.77 1.69
CA PRO A 94 0.58 -8.95 2.11
C PRO A 94 1.06 -10.38 1.80
N ALA A 95 2.07 -10.49 0.95
CA ALA A 95 2.65 -11.75 0.52
C ALA A 95 3.97 -12.05 1.24
N GLY A 96 4.40 -13.31 1.16
CA GLY A 96 5.70 -13.74 1.69
C GLY A 96 5.86 -13.40 3.18
N PRO A 97 7.04 -12.92 3.61
CA PRO A 97 7.28 -12.55 5.00
C PRO A 97 6.28 -11.53 5.53
N CYS A 98 5.81 -10.59 4.71
CA CYS A 98 4.88 -9.55 5.18
C CYS A 98 3.51 -10.11 5.59
N ARG A 99 3.15 -11.33 5.15
CA ARG A 99 1.93 -12.02 5.62
C ARG A 99 1.94 -12.26 7.13
N MET A 100 3.11 -12.42 7.75
CA MET A 100 3.21 -12.64 9.21
C MET A 100 2.67 -11.46 10.03
N PHE A 101 2.56 -10.27 9.42
CA PHE A 101 2.04 -9.06 10.05
C PHE A 101 0.54 -8.85 9.84
N THR A 102 -0.16 -9.78 9.16
CA THR A 102 -1.63 -9.70 9.04
C THR A 102 -2.30 -10.26 10.28
N LEU A 103 -3.48 -9.73 10.60
CA LEU A 103 -4.28 -10.18 11.76
C LEU A 103 -4.58 -11.68 11.69
N ASP A 104 -4.90 -12.20 10.51
CA ASP A 104 -5.18 -13.64 10.33
C ASP A 104 -3.96 -14.51 10.67
N CYS A 105 -2.76 -14.09 10.27
CA CYS A 105 -1.53 -14.85 10.53
C CYS A 105 -1.09 -14.72 12.00
N GLN A 106 -1.28 -13.56 12.60
CA GLN A 106 -0.97 -13.29 14.01
C GLN A 106 -1.92 -14.03 14.94
N SER A 107 -3.22 -14.08 14.61
CA SER A 107 -4.20 -14.83 15.39
C SER A 107 -3.83 -16.30 15.44
N TRP A 108 -3.39 -16.90 14.33
CA TRP A 108 -2.93 -18.30 14.33
C TRP A 108 -1.63 -18.51 15.12
N LEU A 109 -0.69 -17.57 15.07
CA LEU A 109 0.59 -17.68 15.78
C LEU A 109 0.44 -17.52 17.30
N VAL A 110 -0.42 -16.58 17.72
CA VAL A 110 -0.59 -16.19 19.13
C VAL A 110 -1.68 -17.00 19.81
N ASP A 111 -2.75 -17.34 19.08
CA ASP A 111 -3.88 -18.12 19.58
C ASP A 111 -3.89 -19.49 18.90
N SER A 112 -3.18 -20.44 19.51
CA SER A 112 -3.18 -21.84 19.08
C SER A 112 -4.54 -22.55 19.28
N GLY A 113 -5.57 -21.84 19.78
CA GLY A 113 -6.84 -22.41 20.22
C GLY A 113 -6.70 -23.30 21.47
N ALA A 114 -5.47 -23.48 21.97
CA ALA A 114 -5.18 -24.25 23.16
C ALA A 114 -5.03 -23.30 24.36
N LYS A 115 -5.79 -23.56 25.42
CA LYS A 115 -5.60 -22.91 26.72
C LYS A 115 -4.18 -23.20 27.21
N ALA A 116 -3.29 -22.22 27.15
CA ALA A 116 -1.93 -22.32 27.68
C ALA A 116 -1.93 -22.28 29.22
N GLY A 117 -2.36 -23.40 29.81
CA GLY A 117 -2.31 -23.67 31.25
C GLY A 117 -3.33 -22.90 32.10
N ASP A 118 -3.60 -23.46 33.27
CA ASP A 118 -4.17 -22.70 34.37
C ASP A 118 -3.05 -21.89 35.04
N LYS A 119 -3.23 -20.58 35.10
CA LYS A 119 -2.30 -19.68 35.76
C LYS A 119 -2.42 -19.89 37.28
N PRO A 120 -1.31 -20.13 38.01
CA PRO A 120 -1.37 -20.41 39.44
C PRO A 120 -1.98 -19.24 40.21
N GLU A 121 -2.69 -19.55 41.30
CA GLU A 121 -3.28 -18.55 42.18
C GLU A 121 -2.22 -17.56 42.66
N GLY A 122 -2.49 -16.26 42.48
CA GLY A 122 -1.61 -15.16 42.87
C GLY A 122 -0.90 -14.41 41.74
N ASN A 123 -0.92 -14.91 40.50
CA ASN A 123 -0.41 -14.13 39.37
C ASN A 123 -1.55 -13.26 38.81
N ARG A 124 -1.33 -11.92 38.74
CA ARG A 124 -2.23 -10.79 38.37
C ARG A 124 -3.52 -11.12 37.57
N PRO A 125 -4.62 -10.34 37.77
CA PRO A 125 -5.96 -10.70 37.30
C PRO A 125 -6.00 -11.13 35.84
N ALA A 126 -6.83 -12.13 35.55
CA ALA A 126 -6.91 -12.78 34.26
C ALA A 126 -7.22 -11.77 33.13
N VAL A 127 -6.21 -11.47 32.31
CA VAL A 127 -6.40 -10.81 31.03
C VAL A 127 -6.76 -11.91 30.03
N ARG A 128 -8.00 -11.91 29.51
CA ARG A 128 -8.45 -12.86 28.51
C ARG A 128 -7.98 -12.40 27.13
N ASN A 129 -7.11 -13.18 26.49
CA ASN A 129 -6.63 -12.93 25.12
C ASN A 129 -7.28 -13.88 24.08
N TRP A 130 -8.42 -14.48 24.41
CA TRP A 130 -9.14 -15.39 23.50
C TRP A 130 -10.63 -15.06 23.49
N VAL A 131 -11.26 -15.26 22.33
CA VAL A 131 -12.72 -15.16 22.16
C VAL A 131 -13.32 -16.52 22.50
N ALA A 132 -14.40 -16.55 23.30
CA ALA A 132 -15.09 -17.80 23.59
C ALA A 132 -15.68 -18.34 22.28
N ALA A 133 -15.27 -19.54 21.86
CA ALA A 133 -15.92 -20.24 20.77
C ALA A 133 -17.40 -20.45 21.14
N THR A 134 -18.29 -19.77 20.42
CA THR A 134 -19.72 -20.03 20.49
C THR A 134 -19.96 -21.45 19.96
N GLN A 135 -20.25 -22.40 20.86
CA GLN A 135 -20.74 -23.72 20.46
C GLN A 135 -22.16 -23.57 19.90
N ALA A 136 -22.37 -24.09 18.70
CA ALA A 136 -23.68 -24.39 18.13
C ALA A 136 -24.02 -25.87 18.42
#